data_AF-A0A8X7UHT7-F1
#
_entry.id   AF-A0A8X7UHT7-F1
#
_cell.length_a   1.000
_cell.length_b   1.000
_cell.length_c   1.000
_cell.angle_alpha   90.00
_cell.angle_beta   90.00
_cell.angle_gamma   90.00
#
_symmetry.space_group_name_H-M   'P 1'
#
loop_
_entity.id
_entity.type
_entity.pdbx_description
1 polymer ?
#
loop_
_entity_poly.entity_id
_entity_poly.type
_entity_poly.pdbx_seq_one_letter_code
_entity_poly.pdbx_strand_id
1 'polypeptide(L)'
;MRIGGVEIMQYASEMMTSSSPAVEAFDLKDASSWWSDVNKSPIWQDRIFHALALLYGIVSVVALIQLVRIQWRVPEYGWTTQKVFHFLNFVVNGVRAVVFVFRRDVQFMHPEILQHILLDIPSLAFFTTYALLVLFWAEIYYQARAVSTDGLRPGFFTINAVVYVVQIALWLVLWWKPVRVMVILSKMFFAGASLFAALGFLLYGGRLFLMLQSFPAESNGRRKKLQEVGYVTIICSTCFLIRCIMMCFAAFDEGANLDVLDHPILNFIYYLAEKKEKLKLYSYWKSSCSHRVRIALTLKGIEYEYVPVNPLKRDEFLKINPMAHNNVGDVMIRCISAVPALVDGDVVVSDSLAIIMYLDEKYPEPPLLPRDLHKRAVNYQAASIVFSGIQPYQNTPVARYIEEKTNAEEKTAWVNNAITKGFTALEDLLVSCTGKYATGDEVYLADLFLAPQIHAAINRFQINMEPYPTLAKCYESYNDLPAFQNAVPEKQPDAPASTS
;
A
#
# COMPACT_ATOMS: atom_id res chain seq x y z
N MET A 1 -32.72 -46.44 10.10
CA MET A 1 -32.67 -46.55 8.62
C MET A 1 -33.19 -45.24 8.07
N ARG A 2 -32.32 -44.31 7.62
CA ARG A 2 -32.10 -43.93 6.20
C ARG A 2 -33.43 -43.95 5.42
N ILE A 3 -33.92 -42.83 4.89
CA ILE A 3 -33.43 -42.12 3.70
C ILE A 3 -34.02 -40.68 3.72
N GLY A 4 -33.25 -39.68 3.30
CA GLY A 4 -33.75 -38.31 3.07
C GLY A 4 -32.69 -37.23 2.78
N GLY A 5 -31.49 -37.63 2.33
CA GLY A 5 -30.33 -36.72 2.26
C GLY A 5 -29.81 -36.40 0.85
N VAL A 6 -30.58 -36.62 -0.21
CA VAL A 6 -30.07 -36.46 -1.59
C VAL A 6 -30.68 -35.28 -2.36
N GLU A 7 -31.87 -34.76 -2.00
CA GLU A 7 -32.49 -33.66 -2.77
C GLU A 7 -32.11 -32.25 -2.31
N ILE A 8 -31.58 -32.07 -1.09
CA ILE A 8 -31.27 -30.72 -0.55
C ILE A 8 -29.87 -30.24 -0.98
N MET A 9 -28.96 -31.14 -1.38
CA MET A 9 -27.63 -30.76 -1.87
C MET A 9 -27.60 -30.30 -3.33
N GLN A 10 -28.65 -30.57 -4.11
CA GLN A 10 -28.67 -30.19 -5.52
C GLN A 10 -29.12 -28.73 -5.73
N TYR A 11 -30.04 -28.22 -4.89
CA TYR A 11 -30.46 -26.82 -4.94
C TYR A 11 -29.44 -25.83 -4.33
N ALA A 12 -28.63 -26.28 -3.36
CA ALA A 12 -27.57 -25.44 -2.77
C ALA A 12 -26.34 -25.29 -3.69
N SER A 13 -26.14 -26.21 -4.64
CA SER A 13 -25.04 -26.12 -5.62
C SER A 13 -25.31 -25.12 -6.76
N GLU A 14 -26.57 -24.81 -7.04
CA GLU A 14 -26.94 -23.90 -8.15
C GLU A 14 -26.97 -22.42 -7.72
N MET A 15 -27.17 -22.09 -6.45
CA MET A 15 -27.14 -20.69 -5.97
C MET A 15 -25.72 -20.15 -5.66
N MET A 16 -24.69 -20.99 -5.57
CA MET A 16 -23.30 -20.57 -5.35
C MET A 16 -22.49 -20.30 -6.63
N THR A 17 -23.12 -20.27 -7.82
CA THR A 17 -22.42 -20.11 -9.11
C THR A 17 -22.93 -18.94 -9.97
N SER A 18 -23.37 -17.83 -9.35
CA SER A 18 -23.85 -16.65 -10.10
C SER A 18 -22.88 -15.46 -10.20
N SER A 19 -21.60 -15.60 -9.86
CA SER A 19 -20.57 -14.80 -10.54
C SER A 19 -20.15 -15.56 -11.79
N SER A 20 -20.73 -15.19 -12.93
CA SER A 20 -20.49 -15.87 -14.19
C SER A 20 -18.98 -15.89 -14.47
N PRO A 21 -18.34 -17.06 -14.62
CA PRO A 21 -16.93 -17.14 -14.99
C PRO A 21 -16.68 -16.47 -16.35
N ALA A 22 -17.72 -16.19 -17.12
CA ALA A 22 -17.64 -15.39 -18.33
C ALA A 22 -17.32 -13.92 -18.05
N VAL A 23 -17.73 -13.31 -16.93
CA VAL A 23 -17.45 -11.89 -16.61
C VAL A 23 -16.02 -11.73 -16.11
N GLU A 24 -15.55 -12.58 -15.19
CA GLU A 24 -14.13 -12.59 -14.77
C GLU A 24 -13.20 -13.00 -15.91
N ALA A 25 -13.59 -13.97 -16.74
CA ALA A 25 -12.80 -14.33 -17.93
C ALA A 25 -12.88 -13.27 -19.03
N PHE A 26 -13.94 -12.44 -19.09
CA PHE A 26 -14.06 -11.30 -20.00
C PHE A 26 -13.19 -10.13 -19.54
N ASP A 27 -13.18 -9.80 -18.25
CA ASP A 27 -12.33 -8.75 -17.67
C ASP A 27 -10.83 -9.14 -17.70
N LEU A 28 -10.52 -10.41 -17.42
CA LEU A 28 -9.16 -10.96 -17.60
C LEU A 28 -8.77 -11.01 -19.08
N LYS A 29 -9.72 -11.31 -19.99
CA LYS A 29 -9.47 -11.25 -21.43
C LYS A 29 -9.27 -9.82 -21.92
N ASP A 30 -10.05 -8.86 -21.44
CA ASP A 30 -9.98 -7.46 -21.84
C ASP A 30 -8.75 -6.75 -21.28
N ALA A 31 -8.38 -7.06 -20.04
CA ALA A 31 -7.05 -6.75 -19.54
C ALA A 31 -6.01 -7.41 -20.45
N SER A 32 -6.04 -8.74 -20.66
CA SER A 32 -5.05 -9.44 -21.50
C SER A 32 -4.98 -8.93 -22.94
N SER A 33 -6.09 -8.45 -23.51
CA SER A 33 -6.21 -7.98 -24.88
C SER A 33 -5.66 -6.57 -25.00
N TRP A 34 -6.03 -5.66 -24.09
CA TRP A 34 -5.42 -4.35 -23.96
C TRP A 34 -3.91 -4.46 -23.70
N TRP A 35 -3.48 -5.40 -22.86
CA TRP A 35 -2.06 -5.70 -22.61
C TRP A 35 -1.34 -6.17 -23.87
N SER A 36 -1.98 -7.04 -24.66
CA SER A 36 -1.46 -7.50 -25.95
C SER A 36 -1.26 -6.31 -26.90
N ASP A 37 -2.21 -5.39 -26.91
CA ASP A 37 -2.22 -4.23 -27.80
C ASP A 37 -1.15 -3.18 -27.41
N VAL A 38 -0.97 -2.92 -26.12
CA VAL A 38 0.11 -2.03 -25.64
C VAL A 38 1.48 -2.65 -25.86
N ASN A 39 1.66 -3.94 -25.56
CA ASN A 39 2.94 -4.63 -25.71
C ASN A 39 3.34 -4.79 -27.19
N LYS A 40 2.38 -4.89 -28.11
CA LYS A 40 2.62 -4.93 -29.56
C LYS A 40 2.79 -3.54 -30.19
N SER A 41 2.42 -2.46 -29.51
CA SER A 41 2.46 -1.11 -30.06
C SER A 41 3.88 -0.51 -30.00
N PRO A 42 4.52 -0.21 -31.15
CA PRO A 42 5.87 0.36 -31.17
C PRO A 42 5.96 1.73 -30.48
N ILE A 43 4.88 2.52 -30.56
CA ILE A 43 4.79 3.86 -29.97
C ILE A 43 4.78 3.78 -28.45
N TRP A 44 4.02 2.83 -27.89
CA TRP A 44 3.98 2.63 -26.44
C TRP A 44 5.30 2.08 -25.91
N GLN A 45 5.92 1.16 -26.65
CA GLN A 45 7.26 0.68 -26.30
C GLN A 45 8.25 1.84 -26.23
N ASP A 46 8.32 2.68 -27.27
CA ASP A 46 9.22 3.84 -27.27
C ASP A 46 8.95 4.76 -26.07
N ARG A 47 7.69 5.12 -25.81
CA ARG A 47 7.34 6.02 -24.70
C ARG A 47 7.82 5.49 -23.36
N ILE A 48 7.69 4.19 -23.12
CA ILE A 48 8.13 3.61 -21.85
C ILE A 48 9.67 3.60 -21.76
N PHE A 49 10.39 3.31 -22.84
CA PHE A 49 11.86 3.41 -22.82
C PHE A 49 12.35 4.84 -22.63
N HIS A 50 11.68 5.85 -23.19
CA HIS A 50 12.00 7.26 -22.91
C HIS A 50 11.71 7.63 -21.45
N ALA A 51 10.61 7.12 -20.87
CA ALA A 51 10.31 7.31 -19.45
C ALA A 51 11.38 6.65 -18.56
N LEU A 52 11.78 5.41 -18.87
CA LEU A 52 12.86 4.72 -18.16
C LEU A 52 14.18 5.48 -18.31
N ALA A 53 14.52 5.94 -19.52
CA ALA A 53 15.72 6.73 -19.76
C ALA A 53 15.74 8.01 -18.91
N LEU A 54 14.61 8.72 -18.82
CA LEU A 54 14.46 9.91 -17.99
C LEU A 54 14.67 9.57 -16.50
N LEU A 55 14.04 8.50 -15.99
CA LEU A 55 14.19 8.09 -14.59
C LEU A 55 15.64 7.73 -14.25
N TYR A 56 16.29 6.90 -15.07
CA TYR A 56 17.70 6.55 -14.89
C TYR A 56 18.61 7.79 -15.03
N GLY A 57 18.29 8.70 -15.94
CA GLY A 57 18.98 9.99 -16.10
C GLY A 57 18.89 10.87 -14.86
N ILE A 58 17.70 10.98 -14.26
CA ILE A 58 17.49 11.70 -13.00
C ILE A 58 18.34 11.09 -11.87
N VAL A 59 18.31 9.76 -11.71
CA VAL A 59 19.13 9.07 -10.70
C VAL A 59 20.62 9.32 -10.92
N SER A 60 21.08 9.27 -12.17
CA SER A 60 22.47 9.56 -12.53
C SER A 60 22.87 10.99 -12.16
N VAL A 61 22.04 11.99 -12.51
CA VAL A 61 22.27 13.40 -12.18
C VAL A 61 22.30 13.62 -10.66
N VAL A 62 21.36 13.03 -9.92
CA VAL A 62 21.33 13.11 -8.45
C VAL A 62 22.61 12.51 -7.86
N ALA A 63 23.07 11.35 -8.34
CA ALA A 63 24.30 10.73 -7.88
C ALA A 63 25.53 11.63 -8.15
N LEU A 64 25.60 12.28 -9.31
CA LEU A 64 26.66 13.23 -9.63
C LEU A 64 26.64 14.45 -8.71
N ILE A 65 25.45 15.02 -8.45
CA ILE A 65 25.28 16.14 -7.53
C ILE A 65 25.77 15.75 -6.13
N GLN A 66 25.43 14.56 -5.64
CA GLN A 66 25.91 14.08 -4.35
C GLN A 66 27.44 13.89 -4.33
N LEU A 67 28.03 13.34 -5.40
CA LEU A 67 29.48 13.21 -5.52
C LEU A 67 30.19 14.57 -5.43
N VAL A 68 29.74 15.55 -6.21
CA VAL A 68 30.29 16.91 -6.22
C VAL A 68 30.13 17.57 -4.85
N ARG A 69 28.93 17.46 -4.25
CA ARG A 69 28.65 18.01 -2.92
C ARG A 69 29.56 17.42 -1.84
N ILE A 70 29.81 16.10 -1.88
CA ILE A 70 30.71 15.45 -0.91
C ILE A 70 32.16 15.88 -1.16
N GLN A 71 32.60 15.96 -2.43
CA GLN A 71 33.95 16.41 -2.77
C GLN A 71 34.23 17.85 -2.32
N TRP A 72 33.25 18.75 -2.43
CA TRP A 72 33.39 20.12 -1.93
C TRP A 72 33.31 20.25 -0.42
N ARG A 73 32.50 19.42 0.24
CA ARG A 73 32.35 19.47 1.70
C ARG A 73 33.60 18.98 2.43
N VAL A 74 34.27 17.96 1.88
CA VAL A 74 35.41 17.27 2.50
C VAL A 74 36.47 16.93 1.44
N PRO A 75 37.17 17.93 0.87
CA PRO A 75 38.20 17.73 -0.16
C PRO A 75 39.47 17.06 0.37
N GLU A 76 39.77 17.22 1.65
CA GLU A 76 40.98 16.67 2.32
C GLU A 76 40.96 15.15 2.42
N TYR A 77 39.77 14.55 2.48
CA TYR A 77 39.61 13.11 2.37
C TYR A 77 39.55 12.76 0.89
N GLY A 78 40.46 11.91 0.40
CA GLY A 78 40.51 11.47 -1.00
C GLY A 78 39.26 10.68 -1.45
N TRP A 79 39.46 9.61 -2.22
CA TRP A 79 38.36 8.77 -2.69
C TRP A 79 37.84 7.83 -1.59
N THR A 80 36.80 8.27 -0.89
CA THR A 80 36.09 7.46 0.11
C THR A 80 35.11 6.49 -0.54
N THR A 81 34.73 5.42 0.16
CA THR A 81 33.71 4.44 -0.30
C THR A 81 32.41 5.11 -0.73
N GLN A 82 32.00 6.18 -0.03
CA GLN A 82 30.81 6.95 -0.37
C GLN A 82 30.96 7.71 -1.71
N LYS A 83 32.12 8.34 -1.95
CA LYS A 83 32.41 9.01 -3.24
C LYS A 83 32.44 7.98 -4.38
N VAL A 84 33.07 6.83 -4.16
CA VAL A 84 33.10 5.73 -5.15
C VAL A 84 31.68 5.22 -5.42
N PHE A 85 30.85 5.02 -4.40
CA PHE A 85 29.46 4.58 -4.57
C PHE A 85 28.62 5.54 -5.42
N HIS A 86 28.72 6.85 -5.19
CA HIS A 86 28.01 7.84 -5.99
C HIS A 86 28.57 7.96 -7.41
N PHE A 87 29.88 7.86 -7.58
CA PHE A 87 30.51 7.82 -8.90
C PHE A 87 30.04 6.62 -9.72
N LEU A 88 30.05 5.42 -9.12
CA LEU A 88 29.58 4.21 -9.79
C LEU A 88 28.09 4.31 -10.14
N ASN A 89 27.25 4.85 -9.25
CA ASN A 89 25.84 5.09 -9.57
C ASN A 89 25.65 6.09 -10.71
N PHE A 90 26.45 7.17 -10.76
CA PHE A 90 26.41 8.12 -11.88
C PHE A 90 26.69 7.40 -13.21
N VAL A 91 27.77 6.60 -13.25
CA VAL A 91 28.16 5.84 -14.44
C VAL A 91 27.11 4.80 -14.82
N VAL A 92 26.71 3.93 -13.90
CA VAL A 92 25.76 2.84 -14.15
C VAL A 92 24.43 3.37 -14.68
N ASN A 93 23.83 4.33 -13.97
CA ASN A 93 22.52 4.87 -14.35
C ASN A 93 22.63 5.75 -15.60
N GLY A 94 23.75 6.47 -15.78
CA GLY A 94 23.99 7.28 -16.97
C GLY A 94 24.11 6.45 -18.23
N VAL A 95 24.94 5.39 -18.19
CA VAL A 95 25.07 4.46 -19.32
C VAL A 95 23.72 3.79 -19.61
N ARG A 96 22.99 3.35 -18.58
CA ARG A 96 21.67 2.72 -18.78
C ARG A 96 20.64 3.67 -19.38
N ALA A 97 20.65 4.95 -18.98
CA ALA A 97 19.80 5.97 -19.60
C ALA A 97 20.13 6.14 -21.09
N VAL A 98 21.42 6.25 -21.44
CA VAL A 98 21.88 6.36 -22.83
C VAL A 98 21.45 5.14 -23.66
N VAL A 99 21.64 3.93 -23.13
CA VAL A 99 21.20 2.68 -23.78
C VAL A 99 19.69 2.69 -24.08
N PHE A 100 18.87 3.20 -23.16
CA PHE A 100 17.43 3.29 -23.37
C PHE A 100 17.01 4.38 -24.37
N VAL A 101 17.71 5.52 -24.42
CA VAL A 101 17.49 6.56 -25.44
C VAL A 101 17.79 6.00 -26.84
N PHE A 102 18.94 5.36 -27.01
CA PHE A 102 19.41 4.85 -28.30
C PHE A 102 19.02 3.38 -28.54
N ARG A 103 17.96 2.89 -27.87
CA ARG A 103 17.50 1.49 -27.93
C ARG A 103 17.48 0.95 -29.37
N ARG A 104 16.88 1.69 -30.30
CA ARG A 104 16.70 1.23 -31.68
C ARG A 104 18.04 1.09 -32.37
N ASP A 105 18.92 2.06 -32.23
CA ASP A 105 20.26 2.01 -32.80
C ASP A 105 21.07 0.84 -32.22
N VAL A 106 20.91 0.57 -30.91
CA VAL A 106 21.53 -0.57 -30.22
C VAL A 106 21.03 -1.92 -30.78
N GLN A 107 19.75 -2.03 -31.15
CA GLN A 107 19.18 -3.26 -31.75
C GLN A 107 19.75 -3.58 -33.13
N PHE A 108 20.20 -2.56 -33.87
CA PHE A 108 20.76 -2.71 -35.21
C PHE A 108 22.31 -2.68 -35.24
N MET A 109 22.96 -2.68 -34.08
CA MET A 109 24.42 -2.68 -34.01
C MET A 109 25.01 -4.02 -34.44
N HIS A 110 25.91 -3.98 -35.41
CA HIS A 110 26.76 -5.10 -35.79
C HIS A 110 28.22 -4.82 -35.39
N PRO A 111 28.96 -5.82 -34.89
CA PRO A 111 28.56 -7.23 -34.67
C PRO A 111 27.63 -7.43 -33.45
N GLU A 112 26.78 -8.48 -33.47
CA GLU A 112 25.74 -8.76 -32.43
C GLU A 112 26.29 -8.84 -31.00
N ILE A 113 27.52 -9.31 -30.85
CA ILE A 113 28.22 -9.34 -29.56
C ILE A 113 28.41 -7.96 -28.92
N LEU A 114 28.50 -6.89 -29.72
CA LEU A 114 28.56 -5.52 -29.19
C LEU A 114 27.26 -5.14 -28.49
N GLN A 115 26.11 -5.64 -28.98
CA GLN A 115 24.82 -5.47 -28.33
C GLN A 115 24.81 -6.16 -26.96
N HIS A 116 25.26 -7.42 -26.88
CA HIS A 116 25.34 -8.16 -25.62
C HIS A 116 26.24 -7.47 -24.60
N ILE A 117 27.43 -7.04 -25.01
CA ILE A 117 28.36 -6.31 -24.14
C ILE A 117 27.74 -5.00 -23.64
N LEU A 118 27.10 -4.23 -24.52
CA LEU A 118 26.49 -2.94 -24.16
C LEU A 118 25.31 -3.08 -23.18
N LEU A 119 24.54 -4.17 -23.28
CA LEU A 119 23.43 -4.47 -22.38
C LEU A 119 23.91 -5.06 -21.03
N ASP A 120 24.98 -5.85 -21.04
CA ASP A 120 25.50 -6.54 -19.86
C ASP A 120 26.42 -5.66 -18.99
N ILE A 121 27.17 -4.72 -19.57
CA ILE A 121 28.10 -3.83 -18.83
C ILE A 121 27.39 -3.06 -17.71
N PRO A 122 26.24 -2.38 -17.95
CA PRO A 122 25.50 -1.71 -16.89
C PRO A 122 25.09 -2.66 -15.76
N SER A 123 24.78 -3.91 -16.10
CA SER A 123 24.40 -4.94 -15.14
C SER A 123 25.57 -5.39 -14.25
N LEU A 124 26.76 -5.56 -14.82
CA LEU A 124 27.99 -5.85 -14.07
C LEU A 124 28.39 -4.69 -13.15
N ALA A 125 28.36 -3.46 -13.68
CA ALA A 125 28.70 -2.29 -12.91
C ALA A 125 27.67 -2.03 -11.79
N PHE A 126 26.38 -2.32 -12.04
CA PHE A 126 25.33 -2.33 -11.00
C PHE A 126 25.66 -3.34 -9.90
N PHE A 127 26.02 -4.58 -10.24
CA PHE A 127 26.44 -5.56 -9.24
C PHE A 127 27.61 -5.05 -8.39
N THR A 128 28.68 -4.52 -9.01
CA THR A 128 29.83 -3.96 -8.29
C THR A 128 29.44 -2.81 -7.35
N THR A 129 28.54 -1.93 -7.81
CA THR A 129 28.07 -0.78 -7.03
C THR A 129 27.37 -1.21 -5.74
N TYR A 130 26.50 -2.21 -5.82
CA TYR A 130 25.76 -2.68 -4.65
C TYR A 130 26.57 -3.68 -3.81
N ALA A 131 27.49 -4.44 -4.40
CA ALA A 131 28.49 -5.20 -3.66
C ALA A 131 29.40 -4.28 -2.81
N LEU A 132 29.71 -3.06 -3.30
CA LEU A 132 30.44 -2.05 -2.54
C LEU A 132 29.65 -1.56 -1.31
N LEU A 133 28.33 -1.45 -1.44
CA LEU A 133 27.45 -1.12 -0.32
C LEU A 133 27.40 -2.24 0.72
N VAL A 134 27.33 -3.50 0.28
CA VAL A 134 27.42 -4.67 1.18
C VAL A 134 28.78 -4.70 1.88
N LEU A 135 29.88 -4.45 1.16
CA LEU A 135 31.21 -4.33 1.74
C LEU A 135 31.23 -3.24 2.82
N PHE A 136 30.67 -2.06 2.53
CA PHE A 136 30.60 -0.96 3.48
C PHE A 136 29.86 -1.35 4.77
N TRP A 137 28.74 -2.06 4.66
CA TRP A 137 28.01 -2.57 5.83
C TRP A 137 28.77 -3.65 6.59
N ALA A 138 29.47 -4.53 5.87
CA ALA A 138 30.36 -5.51 6.49
C ALA A 138 31.50 -4.83 7.28
N GLU A 139 32.13 -3.80 6.71
CA GLU A 139 33.17 -3.01 7.37
C GLU A 139 32.64 -2.38 8.66
N ILE A 140 31.47 -1.71 8.62
CA ILE A 140 30.84 -1.12 9.81
C ILE A 140 30.56 -2.17 10.87
N TYR A 141 29.96 -3.30 10.48
CA TYR A 141 29.60 -4.37 11.41
C TYR A 141 30.84 -4.99 12.09
N TYR A 142 31.91 -5.25 11.32
CA TYR A 142 33.15 -5.82 11.86
C TYR A 142 33.89 -4.83 12.75
N GLN A 143 33.99 -3.56 12.35
CA GLN A 143 34.59 -2.50 13.16
C GLN A 143 33.87 -2.32 14.49
N ALA A 144 32.53 -2.30 14.46
CA ALA A 144 31.73 -2.13 15.66
C ALA A 144 31.84 -3.32 16.63
N ARG A 145 32.28 -4.49 16.15
CA ARG A 145 32.61 -5.66 16.96
C ARG A 145 34.11 -5.82 17.29
N ALA A 146 34.94 -4.86 16.90
CA ALA A 146 36.40 -4.94 17.03
C ALA A 146 37.01 -6.22 16.41
N VAL A 147 36.43 -6.71 15.31
CA VAL A 147 36.96 -7.85 14.53
C VAL A 147 37.78 -7.30 13.36
N SER A 148 38.87 -7.99 12.98
CA SER A 148 39.70 -7.59 11.83
C SER A 148 38.87 -7.45 10.55
N THR A 149 39.16 -6.39 9.79
CA THR A 149 38.54 -6.09 8.49
C THR A 149 39.45 -6.42 7.30
N ASP A 150 40.63 -6.97 7.55
CA ASP A 150 41.72 -7.09 6.57
C ASP A 150 41.33 -7.95 5.36
N GLY A 151 40.44 -8.93 5.55
CA GLY A 151 39.95 -9.80 4.49
C GLY A 151 38.78 -9.24 3.66
N LEU A 152 38.09 -8.18 4.12
CA LEU A 152 36.85 -7.73 3.49
C LEU A 152 37.08 -7.08 2.12
N ARG A 153 38.04 -6.15 2.02
CA ARG A 153 38.37 -5.49 0.75
C ARG A 153 38.99 -6.45 -0.28
N PRO A 154 40.00 -7.27 0.06
CA PRO A 154 40.49 -8.30 -0.86
C PRO A 154 39.40 -9.28 -1.31
N GLY A 155 38.48 -9.64 -0.41
CA GLY A 155 37.30 -10.45 -0.74
C GLY A 155 36.41 -9.78 -1.78
N PHE A 156 36.07 -8.50 -1.59
CA PHE A 156 35.30 -7.72 -2.57
C PHE A 156 35.98 -7.66 -3.94
N PHE A 157 37.29 -7.38 -3.99
CA PHE A 157 38.02 -7.34 -5.26
C PHE A 157 38.08 -8.71 -5.93
N THR A 158 38.32 -9.78 -5.17
CA THR A 158 38.35 -11.15 -5.68
C THR A 158 36.99 -11.55 -6.26
N ILE A 159 35.89 -11.28 -5.55
CA ILE A 159 34.53 -11.61 -6.02
C ILE A 159 34.21 -10.87 -7.32
N ASN A 160 34.49 -9.55 -7.38
CA ASN A 160 34.26 -8.78 -8.60
C ASN A 160 35.17 -9.26 -9.74
N ALA A 161 36.45 -9.53 -9.49
CA ALA A 161 37.36 -10.05 -10.50
C ALA A 161 36.84 -11.38 -11.09
N VAL A 162 36.40 -12.31 -10.24
CA VAL A 162 35.80 -13.58 -10.68
C VAL A 162 34.57 -13.34 -11.53
N VAL A 163 33.64 -12.47 -11.08
CA VAL A 163 32.41 -12.16 -11.83
C VAL A 163 32.73 -11.60 -13.22
N TYR A 164 33.67 -10.66 -13.32
CA TYR A 164 34.03 -10.03 -14.59
C TYR A 164 34.79 -11.01 -15.50
N VAL A 165 35.70 -11.82 -14.96
CA VAL A 165 36.42 -12.84 -15.74
C VAL A 165 35.46 -13.87 -16.32
N VAL A 166 34.51 -14.36 -15.52
CA VAL A 166 33.48 -15.29 -15.99
C VAL A 166 32.62 -14.64 -17.08
N GLN A 167 32.20 -13.39 -16.90
CA GLN A 167 31.41 -12.69 -17.91
C GLN A 167 32.17 -12.47 -19.23
N ILE A 168 33.44 -12.05 -19.16
CA ILE A 168 34.28 -11.89 -20.35
C ILE A 168 34.46 -13.23 -21.05
N ALA A 169 34.67 -14.32 -20.31
CA ALA A 169 34.76 -15.66 -20.89
C ALA A 169 33.45 -16.06 -21.59
N LEU A 170 32.29 -15.78 -20.99
CA LEU A 170 30.98 -16.02 -21.60
C LEU A 170 30.82 -15.21 -22.90
N TRP A 171 31.20 -13.93 -22.92
CA TRP A 171 31.18 -13.11 -24.14
C TRP A 171 32.08 -13.66 -25.23
N LEU A 172 33.31 -14.09 -24.91
CA LEU A 172 34.24 -14.68 -25.88
C LEU A 172 33.70 -16.00 -26.45
N VAL A 173 33.06 -16.83 -25.62
CA VAL A 173 32.43 -18.08 -26.08
C VAL A 173 31.22 -17.79 -26.95
N LEU A 174 30.37 -16.82 -26.58
CA LEU A 174 29.22 -16.38 -27.38
C LEU A 174 29.65 -15.79 -28.72
N TRP A 175 30.75 -15.02 -28.75
CA TRP A 175 31.36 -14.50 -29.99
C TRP A 175 31.75 -15.66 -30.93
N TRP A 176 32.36 -16.72 -30.39
CA TRP A 176 32.87 -17.81 -31.20
C TRP A 176 31.77 -18.72 -31.77
N LYS A 177 30.82 -19.15 -30.92
CA LYS A 177 29.64 -19.94 -31.34
C LYS A 177 28.44 -19.66 -30.42
N PRO A 178 27.43 -18.91 -30.88
CA PRO A 178 26.21 -18.67 -30.11
C PRO A 178 25.33 -19.94 -30.10
N VAL A 179 25.60 -20.84 -29.15
CA VAL A 179 24.75 -22.01 -28.90
C VAL A 179 23.70 -21.64 -27.85
N ARG A 180 22.45 -22.10 -28.01
CA ARG A 180 21.35 -21.83 -27.06
C ARG A 180 21.74 -22.04 -25.59
N VAL A 181 22.49 -23.10 -25.31
CA VAL A 181 23.01 -23.43 -23.97
C VAL A 181 23.88 -22.31 -23.39
N MET A 182 24.67 -21.61 -24.20
CA MET A 182 25.55 -20.52 -23.73
C MET A 182 24.75 -19.27 -23.36
N VAL A 183 23.66 -18.98 -24.07
CA VAL A 183 22.73 -17.89 -23.72
C VAL A 183 22.03 -18.18 -22.39
N ILE A 184 21.57 -19.43 -22.19
CA ILE A 184 20.99 -19.89 -20.92
C ILE A 184 22.01 -19.76 -19.79
N LEU A 185 23.25 -20.21 -20.01
CA LEU A 185 24.31 -20.14 -19.01
C LEU A 185 24.63 -18.70 -18.60
N SER A 186 24.66 -17.77 -19.56
CA SER A 186 24.85 -16.34 -19.30
C SER A 186 23.73 -15.75 -18.42
N LYS A 187 22.47 -16.07 -18.72
CA LYS A 187 21.32 -15.63 -17.91
C LYS A 187 21.34 -16.23 -16.50
N MET A 188 21.65 -17.52 -16.38
CA MET A 188 21.79 -18.21 -15.10
C MET A 188 22.94 -17.65 -14.26
N PHE A 189 24.02 -17.20 -14.90
CA PHE A 189 25.13 -16.52 -14.22
C PHE A 189 24.68 -15.20 -13.59
N PHE A 190 23.94 -14.35 -14.33
CA PHE A 190 23.37 -13.12 -13.76
C PHE A 190 22.32 -13.39 -12.68
N ALA A 191 21.55 -14.48 -12.80
CA ALA A 191 20.64 -14.91 -11.75
C ALA A 191 21.41 -15.26 -10.46
N GLY A 192 22.46 -16.06 -10.59
CA GLY A 192 23.37 -16.42 -9.49
C GLY A 192 24.01 -15.20 -8.84
N ALA A 193 24.59 -14.28 -9.64
CA ALA A 193 25.17 -13.04 -9.14
C ALA A 193 24.15 -12.18 -8.37
N SER A 194 22.90 -12.11 -8.87
CA SER A 194 21.81 -11.41 -8.20
C SER A 194 21.41 -12.08 -6.88
N LEU A 195 21.35 -13.41 -6.83
CA LEU A 195 21.10 -14.16 -5.60
C LEU A 195 22.19 -13.91 -4.55
N PHE A 196 23.46 -13.96 -4.95
CA PHE A 196 24.58 -13.67 -4.05
C PHE A 196 24.52 -12.23 -3.50
N ALA A 197 24.15 -11.26 -4.33
CA ALA A 197 23.94 -9.88 -3.88
C ALA A 197 22.80 -9.81 -2.85
N ALA A 198 21.65 -10.44 -3.12
CA ALA A 198 20.51 -10.48 -2.19
C ALA A 198 20.89 -11.09 -0.83
N LEU A 199 21.61 -12.22 -0.85
CA LEU A 199 22.13 -12.85 0.37
C LEU A 199 23.13 -11.95 1.10
N GLY A 200 23.99 -11.23 0.37
CA GLY A 200 24.90 -10.25 0.95
C GLY A 200 24.18 -9.15 1.72
N PHE A 201 23.10 -8.60 1.15
CA PHE A 201 22.24 -7.62 1.83
C PHE A 201 21.57 -8.21 3.06
N LEU A 202 20.96 -9.39 2.97
CA LEU A 202 20.30 -10.03 4.12
C LEU A 202 21.29 -10.35 5.24
N LEU A 203 22.47 -10.86 4.91
CA LEU A 203 23.48 -11.24 5.89
C LEU A 203 24.10 -10.02 6.57
N TYR A 204 24.68 -9.09 5.82
CA TYR A 204 25.41 -7.96 6.41
C TYR A 204 24.49 -6.81 6.81
N GLY A 205 23.44 -6.54 6.03
CA GLY A 205 22.39 -5.57 6.39
C GLY A 205 21.57 -6.03 7.58
N GLY A 206 21.15 -7.30 7.60
CA GLY A 206 20.43 -7.90 8.73
C GLY A 206 21.27 -7.94 10.00
N ARG A 207 22.54 -8.37 9.92
CA ARG A 207 23.47 -8.35 11.07
C ARG A 207 23.68 -6.94 11.61
N LEU A 208 23.88 -5.95 10.73
CA LEU A 208 24.05 -4.56 11.12
C LEU A 208 22.75 -4.00 11.75
N PHE A 209 21.58 -4.33 11.19
CA PHE A 209 20.29 -3.93 11.74
C PHE A 209 20.07 -4.48 13.15
N LEU A 210 20.26 -5.78 13.36
CA LEU A 210 20.14 -6.41 14.68
C LEU A 210 21.13 -5.84 15.69
N MET A 211 22.36 -5.54 15.24
CA MET A 211 23.36 -4.88 16.08
C MET A 211 22.93 -3.46 16.49
N LEU A 212 22.35 -2.68 15.57
CA LEU A 212 21.81 -1.35 15.90
C LEU A 212 20.61 -1.44 16.85
N GLN A 213 19.89 -2.57 16.89
CA GLN A 213 18.81 -2.83 17.86
C GLN A 213 19.30 -3.08 19.29
N SER A 214 20.55 -3.51 19.51
CA SER A 214 21.06 -3.84 20.85
C SER A 214 21.60 -2.65 21.66
N PHE A 215 21.80 -1.46 21.06
CA PHE A 215 22.29 -0.28 21.79
C PHE A 215 21.16 0.42 22.59
N PRO A 216 21.38 0.90 23.83
CA PRO A 216 20.37 1.60 24.63
C PRO A 216 19.89 2.93 24.00
N ALA A 217 18.67 3.35 24.34
CA ALA A 217 17.78 4.21 23.53
C ALA A 217 18.03 5.74 23.52
N GLU A 218 19.16 6.24 24.02
CA GLU A 218 19.32 7.67 24.33
C GLU A 218 19.71 8.59 23.15
N SER A 219 19.81 8.11 21.91
CA SER A 219 20.20 8.97 20.77
C SER A 219 19.17 9.01 19.63
N ASN A 220 18.65 10.22 19.36
CA ASN A 220 17.73 10.49 18.23
C ASN A 220 18.30 10.07 16.85
N GLY A 221 19.62 10.00 16.70
CA GLY A 221 20.29 9.52 15.48
C GLY A 221 20.12 8.03 15.20
N ARG A 222 19.91 7.21 16.24
CA ARG A 222 19.79 5.75 16.13
C ARG A 222 18.54 5.32 15.36
N ARG A 223 17.37 5.91 15.66
CA ARG A 223 16.11 5.53 15.02
C ARG A 223 16.15 5.76 13.51
N LYS A 224 16.69 6.90 13.09
CA LYS A 224 16.88 7.25 11.68
C LYS A 224 17.86 6.29 10.99
N LYS A 225 18.99 5.97 11.62
CA LYS A 225 19.98 5.02 11.06
C LYS A 225 19.46 3.59 10.99
N LEU A 226 18.69 3.16 11.99
CA LEU A 226 18.05 1.84 12.00
C LEU A 226 17.02 1.70 10.88
N GLN A 227 16.19 2.74 10.67
CA GLN A 227 15.26 2.80 9.55
C GLN A 227 16.00 2.81 8.20
N GLU A 228 17.02 3.65 8.03
CA GLU A 228 17.83 3.70 6.80
C GLU A 228 18.43 2.32 6.45
N VAL A 229 19.07 1.65 7.40
CA VAL A 229 19.67 0.32 7.16
C VAL A 229 18.59 -0.73 6.90
N GLY A 230 17.49 -0.72 7.67
CA GLY A 230 16.38 -1.66 7.49
C GLY A 230 15.72 -1.52 6.11
N TYR A 231 15.34 -0.30 5.72
CA TYR A 231 14.72 -0.02 4.42
C TYR A 231 15.64 -0.41 3.26
N VAL A 232 16.90 0.01 3.28
CA VAL A 232 17.83 -0.31 2.19
C VAL A 232 18.08 -1.81 2.11
N THR A 233 18.15 -2.51 3.26
CA THR A 233 18.33 -3.97 3.28
C THR A 233 17.16 -4.68 2.63
N ILE A 234 15.93 -4.35 3.04
CA ILE A 234 14.71 -4.97 2.51
C ILE A 234 14.56 -4.65 1.03
N ILE A 235 14.65 -3.38 0.63
CA ILE A 235 14.49 -2.95 -0.76
C ILE A 235 15.54 -3.64 -1.64
N CYS A 236 16.83 -3.56 -1.29
CA CYS A 236 17.88 -4.15 -2.13
C CYS A 236 17.76 -5.68 -2.19
N SER A 237 17.56 -6.35 -1.04
CA SER A 237 17.45 -7.82 -1.02
C SER A 237 16.26 -8.31 -1.85
N THR A 238 15.09 -7.69 -1.73
CA THR A 238 13.91 -7.98 -2.55
C THR A 238 14.16 -7.69 -4.03
N CYS A 239 14.70 -6.51 -4.37
CA CYS A 239 15.00 -6.15 -5.76
C CYS A 239 15.95 -7.15 -6.44
N PHE A 240 17.01 -7.58 -5.75
CA PHE A 240 17.96 -8.56 -6.27
C PHE A 240 17.38 -9.98 -6.32
N LEU A 241 16.54 -10.36 -5.37
CA LEU A 241 15.85 -11.65 -5.39
C LEU A 241 14.86 -11.74 -6.56
N ILE A 242 14.08 -10.68 -6.79
CA ILE A 242 13.19 -10.58 -7.95
C ILE A 242 14.01 -10.68 -9.23
N ARG A 243 15.11 -9.92 -9.34
CA ARG A 243 16.01 -10.00 -10.50
C ARG A 243 16.56 -11.42 -10.72
N CYS A 244 16.94 -12.13 -9.66
CA CYS A 244 17.37 -13.53 -9.74
C CYS A 244 16.27 -14.41 -10.35
N ILE A 245 15.06 -14.34 -9.79
CA ILE A 245 13.92 -15.16 -10.24
C ILE A 245 13.59 -14.87 -11.70
N MET A 246 13.55 -13.59 -12.08
CA MET A 246 13.26 -13.19 -13.45
C MET A 246 14.33 -13.63 -14.44
N MET A 247 15.62 -13.56 -14.07
CA MET A 247 16.70 -14.06 -14.92
C MET A 247 16.64 -15.58 -15.09
N CYS A 248 16.19 -16.33 -14.06
CA CYS A 248 15.90 -17.75 -14.20
C CYS A 248 14.75 -18.00 -15.18
N PHE A 249 13.64 -17.27 -15.08
CA PHE A 249 12.52 -17.40 -16.03
C PHE A 249 12.93 -17.04 -17.46
N ALA A 250 13.66 -15.93 -17.64
CA ALA A 250 14.22 -15.48 -18.91
C ALA A 250 15.16 -16.51 -19.55
N ALA A 251 15.76 -17.41 -18.77
CA ALA A 251 16.64 -18.45 -19.28
C ALA A 251 15.87 -19.57 -19.99
N PHE A 252 14.60 -19.78 -19.65
CA PHE A 252 13.79 -20.88 -20.20
C PHE A 252 12.59 -20.41 -21.03
N ASP A 253 12.21 -19.13 -20.94
CA ASP A 253 11.15 -18.51 -21.72
C ASP A 253 11.66 -17.24 -22.43
N GLU A 254 11.62 -17.25 -23.77
CA GLU A 254 12.04 -16.12 -24.61
C GLU A 254 11.12 -14.89 -24.42
N GLY A 255 9.84 -15.09 -24.04
CA GLY A 255 8.89 -14.01 -23.75
C GLY A 255 9.05 -13.38 -22.36
N ALA A 256 9.87 -13.96 -21.48
CA ALA A 256 10.14 -13.46 -20.13
C ALA A 256 11.49 -12.72 -20.02
N ASN A 257 12.16 -12.48 -21.14
CA ASN A 257 13.52 -11.98 -21.16
C ASN A 257 13.59 -10.47 -20.83
N LEU A 258 14.22 -10.15 -19.69
CA LEU A 258 14.34 -8.82 -19.11
C LEU A 258 15.20 -7.83 -19.89
N ASP A 259 16.15 -8.36 -20.67
CA ASP A 259 17.07 -7.57 -21.51
C ASP A 259 16.49 -7.32 -22.91
N VAL A 260 15.28 -7.80 -23.17
CA VAL A 260 14.60 -7.52 -24.42
C VAL A 260 14.10 -6.09 -24.34
N LEU A 261 14.70 -5.29 -25.19
CA LEU A 261 14.27 -3.96 -25.56
C LEU A 261 12.77 -3.94 -25.98
N ASP A 262 12.04 -5.05 -26.04
CA ASP A 262 10.65 -5.15 -26.51
C ASP A 262 9.61 -5.36 -25.38
N HIS A 263 10.02 -5.45 -24.09
CA HIS A 263 9.08 -5.62 -22.95
C HIS A 263 9.19 -4.56 -21.84
N PRO A 264 8.83 -3.29 -22.14
CA PRO A 264 8.92 -2.17 -21.19
C PRO A 264 8.02 -2.29 -19.95
N ILE A 265 6.92 -3.04 -20.06
CA ILE A 265 5.86 -3.11 -19.03
C ILE A 265 6.26 -4.06 -17.89
N LEU A 266 7.09 -5.08 -18.13
CA LEU A 266 7.62 -5.92 -17.07
C LEU A 266 8.49 -5.11 -16.08
N ASN A 267 9.16 -4.06 -16.58
CA ASN A 267 9.91 -3.06 -15.82
C ASN A 267 8.99 -2.08 -15.05
N PHE A 268 7.76 -1.85 -15.53
CA PHE A 268 6.76 -0.99 -14.91
C PHE A 268 5.94 -1.74 -13.83
N ILE A 269 5.53 -2.98 -14.11
CA ILE A 269 4.93 -3.91 -13.14
C ILE A 269 5.90 -4.17 -11.99
N TYR A 270 7.21 -4.23 -12.23
CA TYR A 270 8.24 -4.33 -11.20
C TYR A 270 8.19 -3.20 -10.14
N TYR A 271 7.80 -1.98 -10.51
CA TYR A 271 7.64 -0.86 -9.57
C TYR A 271 6.20 -0.70 -9.05
N LEU A 272 5.20 -1.28 -9.72
CA LEU A 272 3.80 -1.31 -9.29
C LEU A 272 3.44 -2.54 -8.44
N ALA A 273 4.23 -3.61 -8.51
CA ALA A 273 4.03 -4.87 -7.79
C ALA A 273 4.50 -4.81 -6.33
N GLU A 274 4.68 -3.61 -5.77
CA GLU A 274 4.35 -3.40 -4.37
C GLU A 274 2.84 -3.60 -4.26
N LYS A 275 2.46 -4.86 -3.99
CA LYS A 275 1.10 -5.33 -3.86
C LYS A 275 0.33 -4.33 -2.98
N LYS A 276 -0.44 -3.44 -3.60
CA LYS A 276 -1.31 -2.51 -2.89
C LYS A 276 -2.37 -3.39 -2.24
N GLU A 277 -2.16 -3.78 -0.99
CA GLU A 277 -3.16 -4.55 -0.27
C GLU A 277 -4.45 -3.75 -0.28
N LYS A 278 -5.55 -4.39 -0.68
CA LYS A 278 -6.86 -3.74 -0.67
C LYS A 278 -7.13 -3.27 0.76
N LEU A 279 -7.63 -2.04 0.88
CA LEU A 279 -8.07 -1.48 2.16
C LEU A 279 -9.05 -2.46 2.82
N LYS A 280 -8.92 -2.71 4.12
CA LYS A 280 -9.86 -3.56 4.87
C LYS A 280 -10.64 -2.71 5.86
N LEU A 281 -11.96 -2.77 5.80
CA LEU A 281 -12.84 -2.12 6.76
C LEU A 281 -13.46 -3.17 7.68
N TYR A 282 -13.03 -3.17 8.93
CA TYR A 282 -13.70 -3.92 10.00
C TYR A 282 -14.98 -3.16 10.38
N SER A 283 -16.13 -3.74 10.05
CA SER A 283 -17.44 -3.06 10.10
C SER A 283 -18.50 -3.95 10.76
N TYR A 284 -19.52 -3.31 11.31
CA TYR A 284 -20.77 -3.96 11.69
C TYR A 284 -21.92 -3.28 10.95
N TRP A 285 -22.84 -4.06 10.37
CA TRP A 285 -23.91 -3.52 9.52
C TRP A 285 -24.68 -2.39 10.21
N LYS A 286 -25.09 -2.62 11.47
CA LYS A 286 -25.91 -1.69 12.27
C LYS A 286 -25.12 -0.60 13.01
N SER A 287 -23.79 -0.55 12.86
CA SER A 287 -22.97 0.47 13.52
C SER A 287 -23.07 1.80 12.76
N SER A 288 -23.56 2.85 13.43
CA SER A 288 -23.61 4.19 12.85
C SER A 288 -22.20 4.73 12.55
N CYS A 289 -21.20 4.47 13.40
CA CYS A 289 -19.81 4.87 13.15
C CYS A 289 -19.24 4.19 11.91
N SER A 290 -19.52 2.89 11.71
CA SER A 290 -19.08 2.16 10.51
C SER A 290 -19.79 2.69 9.26
N HIS A 291 -21.09 2.99 9.36
CA HIS A 291 -21.87 3.57 8.27
C HIS A 291 -21.26 4.89 7.76
N ARG A 292 -20.77 5.78 8.64
CA ARG A 292 -20.06 7.02 8.22
C ARG A 292 -18.88 6.72 7.29
N VAL A 293 -18.06 5.74 7.65
CA VAL A 293 -16.86 5.35 6.90
C VAL A 293 -17.23 4.68 5.57
N ARG A 294 -18.30 3.87 5.54
CA ARG A 294 -18.81 3.29 4.30
C ARG A 294 -19.23 4.36 3.30
N ILE A 295 -20.00 5.36 3.75
CA ILE A 295 -20.39 6.51 2.92
C ILE A 295 -19.13 7.20 2.38
N ALA A 296 -18.13 7.48 3.23
CA ALA A 296 -16.89 8.13 2.82
C ALA A 296 -16.14 7.34 1.73
N LEU A 297 -15.97 6.03 1.92
CA LEU A 297 -15.30 5.16 0.95
C LEU A 297 -16.05 5.10 -0.38
N THR A 298 -17.39 5.01 -0.34
CA THR A 298 -18.22 4.99 -1.56
C THR A 298 -18.21 6.33 -2.29
N LEU A 299 -18.29 7.47 -1.58
CA LEU A 299 -18.17 8.80 -2.19
C LEU A 299 -16.80 9.01 -2.85
N LYS A 300 -15.74 8.47 -2.26
CA LYS A 300 -14.38 8.52 -2.82
C LYS A 300 -14.11 7.48 -3.91
N GLY A 301 -15.05 6.59 -4.20
CA GLY A 301 -14.85 5.53 -5.19
C GLY A 301 -13.72 4.56 -4.82
N ILE A 302 -13.47 4.37 -3.52
CA ILE A 302 -12.38 3.53 -3.02
C ILE A 302 -12.89 2.12 -2.79
N GLU A 303 -12.32 1.14 -3.50
CA GLU A 303 -12.57 -0.27 -3.23
C GLU A 303 -11.94 -0.69 -1.89
N TYR A 304 -12.69 -1.49 -1.13
CA TYR A 304 -12.24 -2.05 0.13
C TYR A 304 -12.85 -3.44 0.36
N GLU A 305 -12.14 -4.26 1.14
CA GLU A 305 -12.62 -5.52 1.69
C GLU A 305 -13.46 -5.24 2.94
N TYR A 306 -14.73 -5.67 2.93
CA TYR A 306 -15.60 -5.58 4.11
C TYR A 306 -15.35 -6.77 5.04
N VAL A 307 -14.86 -6.53 6.24
CA VAL A 307 -14.64 -7.57 7.24
C VAL A 307 -15.73 -7.46 8.33
N PRO A 308 -16.71 -8.38 8.37
CA PRO A 308 -17.81 -8.29 9.32
C PRO A 308 -17.34 -8.60 10.75
N VAL A 309 -17.71 -7.74 11.68
CA VAL A 309 -17.39 -7.87 13.11
C VAL A 309 -18.66 -7.67 13.91
N ASN A 310 -19.04 -8.65 14.71
CA ASN A 310 -20.14 -8.51 15.64
C ASN A 310 -19.63 -7.92 16.98
N PRO A 311 -19.94 -6.64 17.32
CA PRO A 311 -19.46 -6.02 18.55
C PRO A 311 -20.07 -6.64 19.82
N LEU A 312 -21.13 -7.44 19.70
CA LEU A 312 -21.75 -8.17 20.82
C LEU A 312 -21.04 -9.50 21.12
N LYS A 313 -20.24 -10.02 20.18
CA LYS A 313 -19.47 -11.28 20.32
C LYS A 313 -17.97 -11.00 20.44
N ARG A 314 -17.60 -10.35 21.55
CA ARG A 314 -16.24 -9.83 21.80
C ARG A 314 -15.13 -10.87 21.68
N ASP A 315 -15.39 -12.12 22.09
CA ASP A 315 -14.38 -13.19 22.13
C ASP A 315 -14.00 -13.73 20.74
N GLU A 316 -14.89 -13.64 19.76
CA GLU A 316 -14.62 -14.05 18.37
C GLU A 316 -13.79 -12.97 17.64
N PHE A 317 -14.05 -11.69 17.91
CA PHE A 317 -13.26 -10.57 17.35
C PHE A 317 -11.81 -10.56 17.87
N LEU A 318 -11.60 -10.91 19.14
CA LEU A 318 -10.25 -11.00 19.73
C LEU A 318 -9.38 -12.09 19.08
N LYS A 319 -9.98 -13.13 18.49
CA LYS A 319 -9.25 -14.21 17.79
C LYS A 319 -8.91 -13.87 16.33
N ILE A 320 -9.68 -12.97 15.72
CA ILE A 320 -9.59 -12.60 14.29
C ILE A 320 -8.73 -11.34 14.10
N ASN A 321 -8.44 -10.59 15.18
CA ASN A 321 -7.58 -9.42 15.11
C ASN A 321 -6.10 -9.86 15.07
N PRO A 322 -5.37 -9.69 13.94
CA PRO A 322 -3.94 -10.01 13.86
C PRO A 322 -3.07 -9.16 14.80
N MET A 323 -3.63 -8.09 15.39
CA MET A 323 -2.97 -7.29 16.42
C MET A 323 -3.21 -7.78 17.86
N ALA A 324 -4.03 -8.83 18.06
CA ALA A 324 -4.21 -9.48 19.37
C ALA A 324 -3.11 -10.52 19.68
N HIS A 325 -2.32 -10.92 18.67
CA HIS A 325 -1.27 -11.95 18.81
C HIS A 325 0.17 -11.41 18.77
N ASN A 326 0.38 -10.14 18.42
CA ASN A 326 1.71 -9.54 18.49
C ASN A 326 2.00 -9.01 19.90
N ASN A 327 2.41 -9.94 20.76
CA ASN A 327 2.99 -9.70 22.07
C ASN A 327 4.26 -8.84 21.94
N VAL A 328 4.17 -7.53 22.18
CA VAL A 328 5.30 -6.72 22.65
C VAL A 328 4.79 -5.71 23.69
N GLY A 329 5.00 -6.02 24.96
CA GLY A 329 4.92 -5.07 26.07
C GLY A 329 3.49 -4.62 26.44
N ASP A 330 3.17 -4.78 27.72
CA ASP A 330 2.00 -4.19 28.37
C ASP A 330 1.91 -2.67 28.13
N VAL A 331 1.20 -2.24 27.08
CA VAL A 331 0.30 -1.07 26.98
C VAL A 331 0.00 -0.74 25.50
N MET A 332 -1.29 -0.80 25.16
CA MET A 332 -1.98 -0.11 24.05
C MET A 332 -2.30 -0.85 22.72
N ILE A 333 -3.14 -1.89 22.79
CA ILE A 333 -4.38 -2.02 21.96
C ILE A 333 -5.53 -2.43 22.88
N ARG A 334 -5.65 -1.71 23.99
CA ARG A 334 -6.77 -1.84 24.93
C ARG A 334 -7.81 -0.73 24.76
N CYS A 335 -7.47 0.33 24.01
CA CYS A 335 -8.38 1.42 23.73
C CYS A 335 -9.14 1.14 22.41
N ILE A 336 -10.44 0.94 22.55
CA ILE A 336 -11.46 0.83 21.49
C ILE A 336 -11.56 -0.57 20.85
N SER A 337 -12.06 -1.54 21.62
CA SER A 337 -12.71 -2.76 21.08
C SER A 337 -14.04 -2.43 20.35
N ALA A 338 -14.07 -1.41 19.49
CA ALA A 338 -15.27 -0.94 18.80
C ALA A 338 -14.99 -0.72 17.31
N VAL A 339 -15.95 -1.09 16.48
CA VAL A 339 -15.96 -0.81 15.04
C VAL A 339 -16.33 0.66 14.78
N PRO A 340 -15.82 1.30 13.71
CA PRO A 340 -14.96 0.74 12.65
C PRO A 340 -13.45 0.80 12.94
N ALA A 341 -12.71 -0.05 12.22
CA ALA A 341 -11.26 0.08 12.04
C ALA A 341 -10.90 -0.11 10.56
N LEU A 342 -10.03 0.74 10.03
CA LEU A 342 -9.54 0.70 8.66
C LEU A 342 -8.08 0.21 8.65
N VAL A 343 -7.77 -0.78 7.83
CA VAL A 343 -6.41 -1.26 7.58
C VAL A 343 -5.98 -0.86 6.17
N ASP A 344 -4.86 -0.15 6.07
CA ASP A 344 -4.25 0.37 4.85
C ASP A 344 -2.76 -0.03 4.82
N GLY A 345 -2.49 -1.23 4.28
CA GLY A 345 -1.18 -1.88 4.43
C GLY A 345 -0.82 -2.05 5.91
N ASP A 346 0.31 -1.47 6.31
CA ASP A 346 0.80 -1.52 7.70
C ASP A 346 0.10 -0.50 8.64
N VAL A 347 -0.72 0.42 8.10
CA VAL A 347 -1.38 1.46 8.89
C VAL A 347 -2.77 0.98 9.32
N VAL A 348 -3.03 1.00 10.62
CA VAL A 348 -4.36 0.76 11.18
C VAL A 348 -4.89 2.06 11.78
N VAL A 349 -6.03 2.52 11.28
CA VAL A 349 -6.72 3.71 11.79
C VAL A 349 -8.04 3.28 12.41
N SER A 350 -8.21 3.60 13.69
CA SER A 350 -9.47 3.45 14.43
C SER A 350 -10.11 4.81 14.63
N ASP A 351 -11.39 4.83 15.00
CA ASP A 351 -12.24 6.03 15.12
C ASP A 351 -12.78 6.55 13.79
N SER A 352 -14.11 6.67 13.68
CA SER A 352 -14.75 7.05 12.41
C SER A 352 -14.35 8.44 11.91
N LEU A 353 -14.12 9.41 12.82
CA LEU A 353 -13.72 10.75 12.41
C LEU A 353 -12.28 10.74 11.91
N ALA A 354 -11.37 10.10 12.65
CA ALA A 354 -9.97 9.98 12.25
C ALA A 354 -9.80 9.23 10.92
N ILE A 355 -10.56 8.14 10.72
CA ILE A 355 -10.58 7.40 9.45
C ILE A 355 -11.03 8.31 8.29
N ILE A 356 -12.11 9.07 8.47
CA ILE A 356 -12.60 9.96 7.40
C ILE A 356 -11.59 11.05 7.07
N MET A 357 -10.95 11.66 8.09
CA MET A 357 -9.90 12.66 7.88
C MET A 357 -8.68 12.06 7.17
N TYR A 358 -8.24 10.86 7.58
CA TYR A 358 -7.16 10.13 6.92
C TYR A 358 -7.47 9.86 5.45
N LEU A 359 -8.70 9.42 5.15
CA LEU A 359 -9.15 9.19 3.78
C LEU A 359 -9.21 10.48 2.97
N ASP A 360 -9.66 11.59 3.55
CA ASP A 360 -9.73 12.88 2.87
C ASP A 360 -8.36 13.49 2.57
N GLU A 361 -7.40 13.31 3.47
CA GLU A 361 -6.01 13.75 3.24
C GLU A 361 -5.27 12.86 2.23
N LYS A 362 -5.47 11.52 2.30
CA LYS A 362 -4.81 10.56 1.42
C LYS A 362 -5.42 10.51 0.01
N TYR A 363 -6.73 10.70 -0.09
CA TYR A 363 -7.50 10.65 -1.33
C TYR A 363 -8.35 11.93 -1.45
N PRO A 364 -7.76 13.06 -1.88
CA PRO A 364 -8.36 14.39 -1.75
C PRO A 364 -9.59 14.64 -2.63
N GLU A 365 -9.87 13.80 -3.64
CA GLU A 365 -10.98 13.98 -4.58
C GLU A 365 -11.99 12.82 -4.47
N PRO A 366 -13.31 13.09 -4.40
CA PRO A 366 -13.91 14.39 -4.12
C PRO A 366 -13.62 14.83 -2.66
N PRO A 367 -13.52 16.14 -2.39
CA PRO A 367 -13.23 16.65 -1.06
C PRO A 367 -14.42 16.44 -0.12
N LEU A 368 -14.16 15.91 1.08
CA LEU A 368 -15.18 15.75 2.13
C LEU A 368 -15.29 17.00 3.02
N LEU A 369 -14.52 18.04 2.73
CA LEU A 369 -14.61 19.33 3.41
C LEU A 369 -14.60 20.47 2.40
N PRO A 370 -15.37 21.55 2.63
CA PRO A 370 -15.35 22.71 1.75
C PRO A 370 -13.98 23.41 1.80
N ARG A 371 -13.72 24.28 0.83
CA ARG A 371 -12.53 25.16 0.86
C ARG A 371 -12.70 26.35 1.80
N ASP A 372 -13.92 26.87 1.90
CA ASP A 372 -14.25 28.01 2.76
C ASP A 372 -14.09 27.66 4.24
N LEU A 373 -13.28 28.43 4.96
CA LEU A 373 -12.93 28.14 6.35
C LEU A 373 -14.14 28.19 7.29
N HIS A 374 -15.10 29.08 7.04
CA HIS A 374 -16.29 29.20 7.87
C HIS A 374 -17.19 27.96 7.70
N LYS A 375 -17.47 27.55 6.46
CA LYS A 375 -18.20 26.31 6.17
C LYS A 375 -17.47 25.07 6.69
N ARG A 376 -16.14 25.04 6.64
CA ARG A 376 -15.34 23.96 7.26
C ARG A 376 -15.56 23.89 8.77
N ALA A 377 -15.54 25.04 9.44
CA ALA A 377 -15.80 25.12 10.87
C ALA A 377 -17.20 24.62 11.24
N VAL A 378 -18.23 24.95 10.43
CA VAL A 378 -19.59 24.41 10.61
C VAL A 378 -19.61 22.88 10.44
N ASN A 379 -18.92 22.36 9.42
CA ASN A 379 -18.78 20.91 9.21
C ASN A 379 -18.12 20.20 10.40
N TYR A 380 -17.04 20.76 10.96
CA TYR A 380 -16.40 20.22 12.16
C TYR A 380 -17.31 20.27 13.38
N GLN A 381 -18.05 21.37 13.57
CA GLN A 381 -19.00 21.50 14.68
C GLN A 381 -20.12 20.47 14.58
N ALA A 382 -20.75 20.33 13.40
CA ALA A 382 -21.81 19.34 13.17
C ALA A 382 -21.31 17.91 13.39
N ALA A 383 -20.15 17.56 12.83
CA ALA A 383 -19.52 16.27 13.04
C ALA A 383 -19.19 16.04 14.51
N SER A 384 -18.66 17.04 15.23
CA SER A 384 -18.34 16.95 16.65
C SER A 384 -19.59 16.77 17.53
N ILE A 385 -20.69 17.49 17.27
CA ILE A 385 -21.94 17.31 18.03
C ILE A 385 -22.42 15.86 17.91
N VAL A 386 -22.42 15.29 16.72
CA VAL A 386 -22.78 13.88 16.52
C VAL A 386 -21.76 12.94 17.17
N PHE A 387 -20.47 13.18 16.93
CA PHE A 387 -19.36 12.32 17.33
C PHE A 387 -19.18 12.21 18.84
N SER A 388 -19.18 13.35 19.55
CA SER A 388 -18.93 13.41 21.00
C SER A 388 -20.17 13.74 21.82
N GLY A 389 -21.14 14.47 21.24
CA GLY A 389 -22.32 14.97 21.95
C GLY A 389 -23.53 14.03 21.92
N ILE A 390 -23.63 13.16 20.90
CA ILE A 390 -24.77 12.22 20.77
C ILE A 390 -24.30 10.77 20.82
N GLN A 391 -23.43 10.37 19.90
CA GLN A 391 -23.09 8.96 19.67
C GLN A 391 -22.61 8.23 20.94
N PRO A 392 -21.72 8.79 21.78
CA PRO A 392 -21.21 8.07 22.95
C PRO A 392 -22.28 7.84 24.02
N TYR A 393 -23.29 8.71 24.09
CA TYR A 393 -24.38 8.63 25.08
C TYR A 393 -25.48 7.64 24.68
N GLN A 394 -25.65 7.38 23.37
CA GLN A 394 -26.65 6.44 22.86
C GLN A 394 -26.07 5.08 22.41
N ASN A 395 -24.76 4.88 22.50
CA ASN A 395 -24.14 3.66 22.02
C ASN A 395 -24.60 2.42 22.80
N THR A 396 -24.48 1.25 22.20
CA THR A 396 -24.99 0.01 22.78
C THR A 396 -24.38 -0.33 24.16
N PRO A 397 -23.07 -0.19 24.41
CA PRO A 397 -22.50 -0.42 25.74
C PRO A 397 -23.10 0.48 26.83
N VAL A 398 -23.22 1.78 26.58
CA VAL A 398 -23.78 2.74 27.55
C VAL A 398 -25.27 2.50 27.76
N ALA A 399 -26.03 2.32 26.68
CA ALA A 399 -27.46 2.04 26.76
C ALA A 399 -27.76 0.74 27.54
N ARG A 400 -26.97 -0.32 27.31
CA ARG A 400 -27.08 -1.57 28.08
C ARG A 400 -26.74 -1.37 29.54
N TYR A 401 -25.66 -0.65 29.84
CA TYR A 401 -25.27 -0.39 31.22
C TYR A 401 -26.37 0.37 31.99
N ILE A 402 -27.02 1.35 31.35
CA ILE A 402 -28.13 2.08 31.97
C ILE A 402 -29.31 1.15 32.23
N GLU A 403 -29.72 0.34 31.25
CA GLU A 403 -30.80 -0.63 31.41
C GLU A 403 -30.52 -1.66 32.50
N GLU A 404 -29.27 -2.16 32.59
CA GLU A 404 -28.83 -3.09 33.64
C GLU A 404 -28.83 -2.46 35.04
N LYS A 405 -28.63 -1.14 35.15
CA LYS A 405 -28.61 -0.41 36.43
C LYS A 405 -29.95 0.20 36.82
N THR A 406 -30.84 0.38 35.86
CA THR A 406 -32.13 1.04 36.03
C THR A 406 -33.22 0.14 35.45
N ASN A 407 -33.74 0.47 34.27
CA ASN A 407 -34.71 -0.32 33.52
C ASN A 407 -34.73 0.13 32.04
N ALA A 408 -35.57 -0.51 31.23
CA ALA A 408 -35.70 -0.21 29.81
C ALA A 408 -36.27 1.19 29.51
N GLU A 409 -37.14 1.71 30.38
CA GLU A 409 -37.77 3.03 30.24
C GLU A 409 -36.74 4.14 30.43
N GLU A 410 -35.92 4.06 31.50
CA GLU A 410 -34.84 4.99 31.80
C GLU A 410 -33.74 4.99 30.72
N LYS A 411 -33.36 3.80 30.21
CA LYS A 411 -32.48 3.70 29.03
C LYS A 411 -33.06 4.48 27.85
N THR A 412 -34.35 4.29 27.57
CA THR A 412 -35.02 4.93 26.43
C THR A 412 -35.09 6.44 26.62
N ALA A 413 -35.47 6.90 27.82
CA ALA A 413 -35.49 8.31 28.18
C ALA A 413 -34.10 8.95 28.06
N TRP A 414 -33.04 8.28 28.52
CA TRP A 414 -31.66 8.74 28.40
C TRP A 414 -31.23 8.91 26.94
N VAL A 415 -31.44 7.87 26.12
CA VAL A 415 -31.08 7.89 24.70
C VAL A 415 -31.85 8.99 23.97
N ASN A 416 -33.16 9.10 24.22
CA ASN A 416 -34.00 10.10 23.58
C ASN A 416 -33.59 11.52 23.99
N ASN A 417 -33.28 11.76 25.27
CA ASN A 417 -32.79 13.05 25.73
C ASN A 417 -31.45 13.44 25.08
N ALA A 418 -30.51 12.49 24.98
CA ALA A 418 -29.22 12.74 24.32
C ALA A 418 -29.39 13.08 22.83
N ILE A 419 -30.27 12.36 22.12
CA ILE A 419 -30.57 12.63 20.71
C ILE A 419 -31.28 13.97 20.55
N THR A 420 -32.35 14.22 21.31
CA THR A 420 -33.11 15.48 21.26
C THR A 420 -32.21 16.68 21.48
N LYS A 421 -31.39 16.69 22.55
CA LYS A 421 -30.47 17.79 22.83
C LYS A 421 -29.49 18.03 21.68
N GLY A 422 -28.95 16.97 21.10
CA GLY A 422 -28.02 17.08 19.98
C GLY A 422 -28.69 17.52 18.68
N PHE A 423 -29.91 17.06 18.41
CA PHE A 423 -30.68 17.44 17.23
C PHE A 423 -31.14 18.89 17.28
N THR A 424 -31.56 19.38 18.45
CA THR A 424 -31.81 20.82 18.64
C THR A 424 -30.57 21.65 18.30
N ALA A 425 -29.40 21.27 18.82
CA ALA A 425 -28.15 21.99 18.54
C ALA A 425 -27.73 21.93 17.06
N LEU A 426 -27.95 20.79 16.39
CA LEU A 426 -27.65 20.63 14.96
C LEU A 426 -28.62 21.40 14.07
N GLU A 427 -29.91 21.41 14.41
CA GLU A 427 -30.94 22.18 13.70
C GLU A 427 -30.61 23.68 13.76
N ASP A 428 -30.32 24.20 14.96
CA ASP A 428 -29.94 25.60 15.17
C ASP A 428 -28.65 25.98 14.41
N LEU A 429 -27.66 25.07 14.39
CA LEU A 429 -26.40 25.29 13.70
C LEU A 429 -26.56 25.33 12.17
N LEU A 430 -27.42 24.48 11.61
CA LEU A 430 -27.48 24.23 10.17
C LEU A 430 -28.59 25.00 9.44
N VAL A 431 -29.59 25.52 10.15
CA VAL A 431 -30.74 26.23 9.55
C VAL A 431 -30.33 27.36 8.59
N SER A 432 -29.24 28.07 8.89
CA SER A 432 -28.73 29.18 8.06
C SER A 432 -27.74 28.78 6.96
N CYS A 433 -27.24 27.54 7.00
CA CYS A 433 -26.18 27.06 6.11
C CYS A 433 -26.69 26.04 5.07
N THR A 434 -27.87 25.47 5.29
CA THR A 434 -28.38 24.33 4.53
C THR A 434 -28.81 24.73 3.13
N GLY A 435 -28.27 24.04 2.13
CA GLY A 435 -28.70 24.13 0.73
C GLY A 435 -29.51 22.89 0.35
N LYS A 436 -29.04 22.13 -0.64
CA LYS A 436 -29.48 20.75 -0.87
C LYS A 436 -29.02 19.78 0.23
N TYR A 437 -27.81 19.99 0.76
CA TYR A 437 -27.17 19.23 1.83
C TYR A 437 -26.82 20.17 3.01
N ALA A 438 -26.20 19.64 4.08
CA ALA A 438 -26.08 20.33 5.36
C ALA A 438 -25.38 21.70 5.30
N THR A 439 -24.43 21.91 4.37
CA THR A 439 -23.67 23.16 4.26
C THR A 439 -23.57 23.74 2.84
N GLY A 440 -24.57 23.43 2.01
CA GLY A 440 -24.67 23.92 0.63
C GLY A 440 -25.23 22.85 -0.29
N ASP A 441 -24.78 22.83 -1.55
CA ASP A 441 -25.27 21.91 -2.58
C ASP A 441 -24.32 20.73 -2.86
N GLU A 442 -23.23 20.65 -2.11
CA GLU A 442 -22.28 19.53 -2.13
C GLU A 442 -22.29 18.78 -0.79
N VAL A 443 -21.97 17.49 -0.85
CA VAL A 443 -21.88 16.61 0.33
C VAL A 443 -20.52 16.78 1.00
N TYR A 444 -20.53 17.07 2.30
CA TYR A 444 -19.32 17.21 3.11
C TYR A 444 -19.42 16.41 4.42
N LEU A 445 -18.41 16.56 5.28
CA LEU A 445 -18.23 15.84 6.53
C LEU A 445 -19.49 15.86 7.42
N ALA A 446 -20.22 16.96 7.49
CA ALA A 446 -21.46 17.04 8.26
C ALA A 446 -22.47 15.98 7.80
N ASP A 447 -22.68 15.84 6.49
CA ASP A 447 -23.64 14.91 5.91
C ASP A 447 -23.30 13.44 6.22
N LEU A 448 -22.00 13.11 6.17
CA LEU A 448 -21.49 11.78 6.53
C LEU A 448 -21.82 11.41 7.97
N PHE A 449 -21.87 12.39 8.89
CA PHE A 449 -22.22 12.17 10.29
C PHE A 449 -23.73 12.21 10.53
N LEU A 450 -24.45 13.08 9.83
CA LEU A 450 -25.90 13.24 9.95
C LEU A 450 -26.65 12.02 9.44
N ALA A 451 -26.33 11.50 8.24
CA ALA A 451 -27.12 10.44 7.64
C ALA A 451 -27.21 9.17 8.52
N PRO A 452 -26.11 8.62 9.07
CA PRO A 452 -26.20 7.47 9.96
C PRO A 452 -26.86 7.79 11.30
N GLN A 453 -26.74 9.02 11.80
CA GLN A 453 -27.30 9.42 13.08
C GLN A 453 -28.83 9.58 12.99
N ILE A 454 -29.33 10.21 11.92
CA ILE A 454 -30.76 10.37 11.66
C ILE A 454 -31.39 9.01 11.33
N HIS A 455 -30.73 8.19 10.51
CA HIS A 455 -31.17 6.83 10.23
C HIS A 455 -31.37 6.01 11.53
N ALA A 456 -30.41 6.08 12.45
CA ALA A 456 -30.53 5.41 13.74
C ALA A 456 -31.65 6.02 14.61
N ALA A 457 -31.78 7.34 14.65
CA ALA A 457 -32.82 8.02 15.41
C ALA A 457 -34.24 7.59 14.97
N ILE A 458 -34.49 7.53 13.66
CA ILE A 458 -35.79 7.10 13.11
C ILE A 458 -35.99 5.59 13.30
N ASN A 459 -35.07 4.77 12.75
CA ASN A 459 -35.31 3.34 12.58
C ASN A 459 -35.05 2.51 13.85
N ARG A 460 -34.30 3.05 14.83
CA ARG A 460 -33.97 2.33 16.07
C ARG A 460 -34.62 2.94 17.31
N PHE A 461 -34.67 4.26 17.38
CA PHE A 461 -35.10 4.96 18.60
C PHE A 461 -36.45 5.67 18.44
N GLN A 462 -37.08 5.60 17.26
CA GLN A 462 -38.42 6.15 16.99
C GLN A 462 -38.53 7.65 17.35
N ILE A 463 -37.46 8.40 17.10
CA ILE A 463 -37.43 9.86 17.34
C ILE A 463 -38.33 10.56 16.33
N ASN A 464 -39.21 11.45 16.81
CA ASN A 464 -39.98 12.32 15.94
C ASN A 464 -39.06 13.38 15.31
N MET A 465 -39.03 13.42 13.97
CA MET A 465 -38.22 14.36 13.20
C MET A 465 -38.95 15.66 12.85
N GLU A 466 -40.26 15.78 13.10
CA GLU A 466 -41.07 16.97 12.84
C GLU A 466 -40.46 18.27 13.45
N PRO A 467 -39.89 18.27 14.67
CA PRO A 467 -39.26 19.46 15.23
C PRO A 467 -37.94 19.87 14.55
N TYR A 468 -37.40 19.06 13.63
CA TYR A 468 -36.09 19.25 13.00
C TYR A 468 -36.21 19.26 11.47
N PRO A 469 -36.93 20.23 10.88
CA PRO A 469 -37.22 20.26 9.45
C PRO A 469 -35.95 20.36 8.58
N THR A 470 -34.90 21.03 9.05
CA THR A 470 -33.62 21.14 8.33
C THR A 470 -32.92 19.80 8.28
N LEU A 471 -32.83 19.09 9.42
CA LEU A 471 -32.26 17.75 9.47
C LEU A 471 -33.07 16.74 8.65
N ALA A 472 -34.40 16.81 8.71
CA ALA A 472 -35.30 15.97 7.92
C ALA A 472 -35.07 16.17 6.41
N LYS A 473 -35.02 17.43 5.94
CA LYS A 473 -34.72 17.78 4.54
C LYS A 473 -33.37 17.23 4.08
N CYS A 474 -32.33 17.36 4.90
CA CYS A 474 -31.01 16.82 4.57
C CYS A 474 -31.07 15.29 4.43
N TYR A 475 -31.75 14.62 5.38
CA TYR A 475 -31.90 13.16 5.36
C TYR A 475 -32.65 12.65 4.13
N GLU A 476 -33.72 13.32 3.73
CA GLU A 476 -34.44 13.01 2.50
C GLU A 476 -33.54 13.18 1.26
N SER A 477 -32.75 14.25 1.21
CA SER A 477 -31.85 14.54 0.08
C SER A 477 -30.73 13.50 -0.07
N TYR A 478 -30.37 12.77 0.98
CA TYR A 478 -29.40 11.67 0.89
C TYR A 478 -29.96 10.44 0.17
N ASN A 479 -31.28 10.26 0.15
CA ASN A 479 -31.90 9.12 -0.53
C ASN A 479 -31.70 9.16 -2.05
N ASP A 480 -31.39 10.32 -2.63
CA ASP A 480 -31.11 10.46 -4.06
C ASP A 480 -29.69 10.03 -4.46
N LEU A 481 -28.82 9.76 -3.48
CA LEU A 481 -27.40 9.49 -3.71
C LEU A 481 -27.07 7.99 -3.60
N PRO A 482 -26.58 7.34 -4.67
CA PRO A 482 -26.17 5.94 -4.63
C PRO A 482 -25.16 5.62 -3.52
N ALA A 483 -24.25 6.57 -3.23
CA ALA A 483 -23.25 6.39 -2.18
C ALA A 483 -23.86 6.20 -0.77
N PHE A 484 -24.94 6.92 -0.47
CA PHE A 484 -25.65 6.77 0.79
C PHE A 484 -26.54 5.53 0.77
N GLN A 485 -27.26 5.30 -0.34
CA GLN A 485 -28.12 4.12 -0.49
C GLN A 485 -27.36 2.79 -0.39
N ASN A 486 -26.11 2.72 -0.85
CA ASN A 486 -25.30 1.50 -0.80
C ASN A 486 -24.64 1.29 0.57
N ALA A 487 -24.49 2.35 1.36
CA ALA A 487 -23.87 2.31 2.67
C ALA A 487 -24.85 2.01 3.83
N VAL A 488 -26.16 2.04 3.56
CA VAL A 488 -27.21 1.79 4.56
C VAL A 488 -27.03 0.43 5.24
N PRO A 489 -27.36 0.32 6.54
CA PRO A 489 -27.17 -0.92 7.30
C PRO A 489 -27.74 -2.17 6.62
N GLU A 490 -28.94 -2.06 6.05
CA GLU A 490 -29.73 -3.19 5.53
C GLU A 490 -29.13 -3.82 4.27
N LYS A 491 -28.21 -3.12 3.58
CA LYS A 491 -27.52 -3.64 2.38
C LYS A 491 -26.14 -4.22 2.66
N GLN A 492 -25.72 -4.31 3.92
CA GLN A 492 -24.37 -4.79 4.26
C GLN A 492 -24.30 -6.32 4.31
N PRO A 493 -23.13 -6.94 4.06
CA PRO A 493 -23.00 -8.40 4.00
C PRO A 493 -23.41 -9.14 5.29
N ASP A 494 -23.28 -8.49 6.45
CA ASP A 494 -23.67 -9.03 7.76
C ASP A 494 -25.05 -8.57 8.25
N ALA A 495 -25.85 -7.93 7.39
CA ALA A 495 -27.24 -7.63 7.69
C ALA A 495 -28.07 -8.93 7.72
N PRO A 496 -28.99 -9.10 8.70
CA PRO A 496 -29.91 -10.24 8.73
C PRO A 496 -30.72 -10.28 7.42
N ALA A 497 -30.85 -11.46 6.83
CA ALA A 497 -31.74 -11.65 5.68
C ALA A 497 -33.16 -11.21 6.06
N SER A 498 -33.80 -10.44 5.20
CA SER A 498 -35.21 -10.09 5.38
C SER A 498 -36.03 -11.38 5.40
N THR A 499 -36.60 -11.72 6.55
CA THR A 499 -37.65 -12.74 6.62
C THR A 499 -38.88 -12.15 5.91
N SER A 500 -39.02 -12.50 4.63
CA SER A 500 -40.25 -12.30 3.85
C SER A 500 -41.40 -13.09 4.45
#